data_AF-A0A5B8R4K9-F1
#
_entry.id   AF-A0A5B8R4K9-F1
#
_cell.length_a   1.000
_cell.length_b   1.000
_cell.length_c   1.000
_cell.angle_alpha   90.00
_cell.angle_beta   90.00
_cell.angle_gamma   90.00
#
_symmetry.space_group_name_H-M   'P 1'
#
loop_
_entity.id
_entity.type
_entity.pdbx_description
1 polymer ?
#
loop_
_entity_poly.entity_id
_entity_poly.type
_entity_poly.pdbx_seq_one_letter_code
_entity_poly.pdbx_strand_id
1 'polypeptide(L)'
;MKLPLASLLIGALLGANAHAAGTQTGQTPAPSSSTCTGTYPSYFQDPAFTKTGMWDNQVIINQAYPGWKGPIFQLSDAYSAAKADQEMPWLKFNPFDKNLSEKDKNTQAWNYLWAVMQYIQAGNIDSGDVNTDWDLCNNKVRAWYHIPYQTYDPMSGREFIHGLTREAPVTMAVKDQGDIKTTMWAVGFYNPQAAGSLAKVWTGAAAPVMPQANFAFNEGSVIGKLLFTTATPNNYPFLENVPVWQANISSSDFCECKNADGSACSFQQETEQCPRSVADVYLLQFDIAVRDSRSPVGWAYGTFVADGQFKAKEKNPWNRISPLGLMWGNDSPPVNVGAAAFPQNPVSGLKDSAVFQEVVGRLNEKTNAGHLGCNGRLNGPADNALSSCLSCHQTASVPDSSNNTPAIMYQFASYQEPGSGQCMTTPSKLDLAIDQVYFKSFQCSESFNGPKNIVPLPQYAQGQTQWISTDFSLQLSISLTQWQEWQQDQENLKKNIKVRVFDGTLPSR
;
A
#
# COMPACT_ATOMS: atom_id res chain seq x y z
N MET A 1 -15.83 36.60 58.05
CA MET A 1 -16.27 37.81 58.80
C MET A 1 -16.17 38.99 57.84
N LYS A 2 -17.30 39.70 57.68
CA LYS A 2 -17.62 40.93 56.94
C LYS A 2 -16.53 41.71 56.17
N LEU A 3 -16.84 42.01 54.90
CA LEU A 3 -16.45 43.17 54.06
C LEU A 3 -16.61 44.53 54.79
N PRO A 4 -15.92 45.64 54.39
CA PRO A 4 -16.22 46.46 53.18
C PRO A 4 -14.97 47.07 52.49
N LEU A 5 -14.89 47.53 51.22
CA LEU A 5 -15.73 48.28 50.26
C LEU A 5 -15.64 49.82 50.36
N ALA A 6 -15.46 50.45 49.19
CA ALA A 6 -15.45 51.89 48.81
C ALA A 6 -14.08 52.58 48.80
N SER A 7 -13.69 53.46 47.85
CA SER A 7 -14.23 53.94 46.56
C SER A 7 -13.16 54.88 45.96
N LEU A 8 -13.01 54.96 44.64
CA LEU A 8 -13.15 56.18 43.80
C LEU A 8 -12.49 56.01 42.42
N LEU A 9 -13.03 56.78 41.48
CA LEU A 9 -13.09 56.53 40.05
C LEU A 9 -12.46 57.72 39.28
N ILE A 10 -12.08 57.46 38.02
CA ILE A 10 -11.95 58.35 36.85
C ILE A 10 -10.54 58.86 36.50
N GLY A 11 -10.13 58.53 35.26
CA GLY A 11 -9.07 59.23 34.51
C GLY A 11 -8.54 58.44 33.33
N ALA A 12 -9.32 58.30 32.25
CA ALA A 12 -8.89 57.66 31.00
C ALA A 12 -7.94 58.55 30.19
N LEU A 13 -6.92 57.96 29.57
CA LEU A 13 -6.42 58.31 28.22
C LEU A 13 -5.36 57.30 27.71
N LEU A 14 -5.80 56.50 26.74
CA LEU A 14 -5.16 56.03 25.50
C LEU A 14 -3.64 55.75 25.45
N GLY A 15 -3.32 54.52 25.03
CA GLY A 15 -1.99 54.15 24.54
C GLY A 15 -1.80 52.64 24.36
N ALA A 16 -2.57 52.01 23.47
CA ALA A 16 -2.37 50.62 23.07
C ALA A 16 -1.29 50.53 21.98
N ASN A 17 -0.26 49.72 22.21
CA ASN A 17 0.62 49.18 21.19
C ASN A 17 0.84 47.68 21.47
N ALA A 18 -0.04 46.85 20.91
CA ALA A 18 0.21 45.43 20.71
C ALA A 18 0.43 45.23 19.21
N HIS A 19 1.65 44.83 18.83
CA HIS A 19 1.97 44.49 17.45
C HIS A 19 1.73 43.00 17.18
N ALA A 20 0.82 42.79 16.23
CA ALA A 20 0.81 41.78 15.18
C ALA A 20 0.67 40.28 15.56
N ALA A 21 -0.58 39.88 15.81
CA ALA A 21 -1.09 38.60 15.33
C ALA A 21 -1.50 38.78 13.85
N GLY A 22 -0.78 38.13 12.94
CA GLY A 22 -1.07 38.13 11.51
C GLY A 22 -2.30 37.28 11.18
N THR A 23 -3.39 37.98 10.88
CA THR A 23 -4.53 37.62 10.02
C THR A 23 -4.52 36.22 9.37
N GLN A 24 -5.34 35.32 9.94
CA GLN A 24 -6.00 34.27 9.17
C GLN A 24 -7.05 34.94 8.26
N THR A 25 -6.82 34.91 6.94
CA THR A 25 -7.80 35.32 5.95
C THR A 25 -8.30 34.10 5.18
N GLY A 26 -9.59 33.82 5.32
CA GLY A 26 -10.39 33.24 4.23
C GLY A 26 -10.51 31.72 4.17
N GLN A 27 -10.86 31.03 5.26
CA GLN A 27 -11.52 29.73 5.12
C GLN A 27 -12.96 29.96 4.65
N THR A 28 -13.22 29.68 3.37
CA THR A 28 -14.58 29.41 2.90
C THR A 28 -14.94 28.01 3.38
N PRO A 29 -15.95 27.80 4.23
CA PRO A 29 -16.43 26.45 4.53
C PRO A 29 -17.30 26.01 3.35
N ALA A 30 -16.73 25.27 2.41
CA ALA A 30 -17.53 24.46 1.50
C ALA A 30 -17.85 23.14 2.23
N PRO A 31 -19.12 22.68 2.26
CA PRO A 31 -19.43 21.38 2.80
C PRO A 31 -18.82 20.35 1.86
N SER A 32 -17.77 19.64 2.28
CA SER A 32 -17.34 18.46 1.53
C SER A 32 -18.47 17.44 1.68
N SER A 33 -19.31 17.33 0.66
CA SER A 33 -20.07 16.10 0.42
C SER A 33 -19.09 14.95 0.56
N SER A 34 -19.41 13.99 1.44
CA SER A 34 -18.61 12.78 1.65
C SER A 34 -18.12 12.23 0.31
N THR A 35 -16.85 11.81 0.24
CA THR A 35 -16.31 11.13 -0.95
C THR A 35 -16.74 9.68 -1.04
N CYS A 36 -17.44 9.16 -0.03
CA CYS A 36 -17.98 7.81 0.02
C CYS A 36 -19.39 7.80 -0.56
N THR A 37 -19.50 7.39 -1.82
CA THR A 37 -20.76 7.42 -2.58
C THR A 37 -21.57 6.13 -2.44
N GLY A 38 -20.91 5.03 -2.05
CA GLY A 38 -21.50 3.69 -2.02
C GLY A 38 -21.71 3.10 -3.41
N THR A 39 -20.92 3.52 -4.40
CA THR A 39 -21.00 3.00 -5.77
C THR A 39 -20.46 1.57 -5.83
N TYR A 40 -19.37 1.31 -5.10
CA TYR A 40 -18.69 0.02 -5.07
C TYR A 40 -18.74 -0.61 -3.66
N PRO A 41 -18.62 -1.95 -3.55
CA PRO A 41 -18.56 -2.63 -2.27
C PRO A 41 -17.40 -2.10 -1.43
N SER A 42 -17.68 -1.79 -0.16
CA SER A 42 -16.67 -1.24 0.73
C SER A 42 -15.73 -2.30 1.28
N TYR A 43 -16.25 -3.49 1.57
CA TYR A 43 -15.47 -4.59 2.13
C TYR A 43 -15.99 -5.95 1.66
N PHE A 44 -15.24 -7.01 1.93
CA PHE A 44 -15.66 -8.38 1.63
C PHE A 44 -16.95 -8.70 2.39
N GLN A 45 -18.00 -9.15 1.72
CA GLN A 45 -19.33 -9.39 2.32
C GLN A 45 -20.05 -8.12 2.82
N ASP A 46 -19.81 -6.96 2.19
CA ASP A 46 -20.57 -5.72 2.44
C ASP A 46 -22.10 -5.93 2.29
N PRO A 47 -22.91 -5.83 3.35
CA PRO A 47 -24.36 -6.10 3.29
C PRO A 47 -25.11 -5.34 2.19
N ALA A 48 -24.64 -4.15 1.80
CA ALA A 48 -25.25 -3.35 0.73
C ALA A 48 -25.18 -4.03 -0.65
N PHE A 49 -24.24 -4.95 -0.85
CA PHE A 49 -23.99 -5.64 -2.11
C PHE A 49 -24.39 -7.13 -2.09
N THR A 50 -25.15 -7.59 -1.09
CA THR A 50 -25.63 -8.99 -1.01
C THR A 50 -26.39 -9.47 -2.25
N LYS A 51 -27.08 -8.57 -2.95
CA LYS A 51 -27.91 -8.90 -4.13
C LYS A 51 -27.14 -8.95 -5.45
N THR A 52 -25.83 -8.70 -5.44
CA THR A 52 -24.97 -8.71 -6.64
C THR A 52 -24.24 -10.05 -6.83
N GLY A 53 -24.53 -11.04 -5.98
CA GLY A 53 -23.97 -12.39 -6.05
C GLY A 53 -22.50 -12.48 -5.67
N MET A 54 -21.95 -11.47 -4.98
CA MET A 54 -20.52 -11.38 -4.66
C MET A 54 -20.03 -12.41 -3.62
N TRP A 55 -20.92 -13.03 -2.84
CA TRP A 55 -20.56 -14.05 -1.84
C TRP A 55 -21.67 -15.07 -1.62
N ASP A 56 -22.41 -15.40 -2.68
CA ASP A 56 -23.47 -16.40 -2.60
C ASP A 56 -22.90 -17.75 -2.14
N ASN A 57 -23.61 -18.41 -1.21
CA ASN A 57 -23.25 -19.70 -0.61
C ASN A 57 -21.98 -19.71 0.25
N GLN A 58 -21.40 -18.55 0.57
CA GLN A 58 -20.29 -18.44 1.52
C GLN A 58 -20.79 -18.27 2.96
N VAL A 59 -19.98 -18.67 3.93
CA VAL A 59 -20.24 -18.36 5.34
C VAL A 59 -19.94 -16.89 5.59
N ILE A 60 -20.83 -16.18 6.30
CA ILE A 60 -20.60 -14.79 6.66
C ILE A 60 -19.55 -14.73 7.77
N ILE A 61 -18.36 -14.23 7.43
CA ILE A 61 -17.21 -14.09 8.34
C ILE A 61 -16.71 -12.64 8.43
N ASN A 62 -17.23 -11.73 7.60
CA ASN A 62 -16.74 -10.35 7.52
C ASN A 62 -17.87 -9.31 7.49
N GLN A 63 -18.66 -9.27 8.55
CA GLN A 63 -19.70 -8.27 8.76
C GLN A 63 -19.72 -7.84 10.23
N ALA A 64 -20.15 -6.59 10.47
CA ALA A 64 -20.40 -6.11 11.82
C ALA A 64 -21.49 -6.97 12.50
N TYR A 65 -21.15 -7.56 13.64
CA TYR A 65 -22.07 -8.39 14.42
C TYR A 65 -23.03 -7.55 15.28
N PRO A 66 -24.19 -8.09 15.70
CA PRO A 66 -25.11 -7.40 16.58
C PRO A 66 -24.42 -6.90 17.85
N GLY A 67 -24.38 -5.58 18.03
CA GLY A 67 -23.75 -4.95 19.19
C GLY A 67 -22.37 -4.33 18.91
N TRP A 68 -21.78 -4.50 17.71
CA TRP A 68 -20.58 -3.77 17.30
C TRP A 68 -20.78 -2.25 17.46
N LYS A 69 -19.80 -1.58 18.07
CA LYS A 69 -19.81 -0.11 18.31
C LYS A 69 -18.62 0.61 17.69
N GLY A 70 -17.66 -0.12 17.13
CA GLY A 70 -16.51 0.47 16.45
C GLY A 70 -16.87 0.99 15.05
N PRO A 71 -15.87 1.48 14.32
CA PRO A 71 -16.08 1.98 12.97
C PRO A 71 -16.53 0.84 12.02
N ILE A 72 -17.17 1.24 10.93
CA ILE A 72 -17.48 0.40 9.79
C ILE A 72 -16.92 1.11 8.57
N PHE A 73 -16.04 0.44 7.85
CA PHE A 73 -15.34 0.99 6.72
C PHE A 73 -16.29 1.37 5.59
N GLN A 74 -16.02 2.52 4.98
CA GLN A 74 -16.69 3.00 3.77
C GLN A 74 -15.65 3.36 2.71
N LEU A 75 -15.88 2.89 1.48
CA LEU A 75 -14.99 3.17 0.37
C LEU A 75 -15.18 4.61 -0.13
N SER A 76 -14.15 5.43 0.06
CA SER A 76 -14.03 6.71 -0.63
C SER A 76 -13.79 6.51 -2.13
N ASP A 77 -14.82 6.72 -2.95
CA ASP A 77 -14.90 6.31 -4.36
C ASP A 77 -15.41 7.40 -5.32
N ALA A 78 -15.56 8.64 -4.84
CA ALA A 78 -16.00 9.78 -5.66
C ALA A 78 -14.92 10.33 -6.63
N TYR A 79 -14.24 9.47 -7.41
CA TYR A 79 -13.09 9.86 -8.26
C TYR A 79 -13.43 10.98 -9.25
N SER A 80 -14.59 10.92 -9.90
CA SER A 80 -15.03 11.91 -10.89
C SER A 80 -15.30 13.30 -10.30
N ALA A 81 -15.46 13.39 -8.96
CA ALA A 81 -15.60 14.65 -8.24
C ALA A 81 -14.27 15.17 -7.66
N ALA A 82 -13.16 14.46 -7.89
CA ALA A 82 -11.86 14.83 -7.37
C ALA A 82 -11.40 16.18 -7.92
N LYS A 83 -10.95 17.05 -7.00
CA LYS A 83 -10.36 18.35 -7.33
C LYS A 83 -8.88 18.28 -7.01
N ALA A 84 -8.04 18.51 -8.01
CA ALA A 84 -6.59 18.46 -7.85
C ALA A 84 -6.13 19.36 -6.69
N ASP A 85 -5.32 18.79 -5.79
CA ASP A 85 -4.65 19.57 -4.75
C ASP A 85 -3.56 20.45 -5.42
N GLN A 86 -3.35 21.66 -4.91
CA GLN A 86 -2.28 22.54 -5.43
C GLN A 86 -1.00 22.43 -4.58
N GLU A 87 -1.07 21.79 -3.41
CA GLU A 87 0.06 21.62 -2.53
C GLU A 87 0.92 20.42 -2.93
N MET A 88 2.18 20.69 -3.27
CA MET A 88 3.19 19.65 -3.55
C MET A 88 4.49 19.96 -2.76
N PRO A 89 4.46 19.88 -1.43
CA PRO A 89 5.55 20.36 -0.58
C PRO A 89 6.88 19.63 -0.81
N TRP A 90 6.84 18.37 -1.26
CA TRP A 90 8.03 17.58 -1.60
C TRP A 90 8.83 18.13 -2.78
N LEU A 91 8.23 18.97 -3.64
CA LEU A 91 8.94 19.58 -4.77
C LEU A 91 10.09 20.49 -4.33
N LYS A 92 10.12 20.94 -3.08
CA LYS A 92 11.24 21.68 -2.47
C LYS A 92 12.52 20.85 -2.38
N PHE A 93 12.40 19.53 -2.43
CA PHE A 93 13.50 18.59 -2.30
C PHE A 93 13.67 17.82 -3.62
N ASN A 94 14.92 17.64 -4.04
CA ASN A 94 15.24 16.93 -5.29
C ASN A 94 16.36 15.91 -5.04
N PRO A 95 16.07 14.75 -4.42
CA PRO A 95 17.07 13.70 -4.19
C PRO A 95 17.55 13.02 -5.49
N PHE A 96 16.88 13.28 -6.62
CA PHE A 96 17.15 12.67 -7.92
C PHE A 96 18.30 13.35 -8.69
N ASP A 97 18.78 14.50 -8.20
CA ASP A 97 19.88 15.22 -8.86
C ASP A 97 21.19 14.42 -8.76
N LYS A 98 21.67 13.99 -9.93
CA LYS A 98 22.87 13.16 -10.09
C LYS A 98 24.17 13.86 -9.67
N ASN A 99 24.14 15.18 -9.49
CA ASN A 99 25.30 15.97 -9.06
C ASN A 99 25.44 16.06 -7.54
N LEU A 100 24.44 15.57 -6.78
CA LEU A 100 24.51 15.59 -5.32
C LEU A 100 25.60 14.65 -4.79
N SER A 101 26.27 15.08 -3.73
CA SER A 101 27.04 14.16 -2.90
C SER A 101 26.09 13.12 -2.27
N GLU A 102 26.61 11.97 -1.87
CA GLU A 102 25.78 10.94 -1.20
C GLU A 102 25.11 11.47 0.07
N LYS A 103 25.82 12.31 0.84
CA LYS A 103 25.29 12.98 2.03
C LYS A 103 24.12 13.91 1.68
N ASP A 104 24.26 14.72 0.63
CA ASP A 104 23.22 15.67 0.23
C ASP A 104 22.01 14.93 -0.39
N LYS A 105 22.25 13.89 -1.18
CA LYS A 105 21.22 12.96 -1.68
C LYS A 105 20.38 12.41 -0.53
N ASN A 106 21.03 11.86 0.49
CA ASN A 106 20.35 11.29 1.66
C ASN A 106 19.58 12.35 2.45
N THR A 107 20.15 13.55 2.60
CA THR A 107 19.47 14.68 3.27
C THR A 107 18.22 15.12 2.51
N GLN A 108 18.31 15.26 1.18
CA GLN A 108 17.19 15.60 0.31
C GLN A 108 16.11 14.51 0.35
N ALA A 109 16.51 13.23 0.32
CA ALA A 109 15.58 12.10 0.36
C ALA A 109 14.83 12.04 1.70
N TRP A 110 15.52 12.26 2.82
CA TRP A 110 14.91 12.33 4.15
C TRP A 110 13.84 13.42 4.22
N ASN A 111 14.18 14.62 3.75
CA ASN A 111 13.25 15.75 3.77
C ASN A 111 12.09 15.57 2.78
N TYR A 112 12.35 14.96 1.62
CA TYR A 112 11.32 14.57 0.66
C TYR A 112 10.29 13.64 1.30
N LEU A 113 10.74 12.54 1.91
CA LEU A 113 9.88 11.56 2.58
C LEU A 113 8.99 12.22 3.65
N TRP A 114 9.58 13.03 4.54
CA TRP A 114 8.79 13.68 5.60
C TRP A 114 7.84 14.75 5.06
N ALA A 115 8.18 15.46 3.99
CA ALA A 115 7.26 16.39 3.34
C ALA A 115 6.05 15.66 2.73
N VAL A 116 6.26 14.50 2.13
CA VAL A 116 5.17 13.63 1.63
C VAL A 116 4.36 13.06 2.79
N MET A 117 5.00 12.56 3.85
CA MET A 117 4.32 12.02 5.04
C MET A 117 3.42 13.07 5.71
N GLN A 118 3.90 14.31 5.88
CA GLN A 118 3.11 15.41 6.43
C GLN A 118 1.93 15.78 5.52
N TYR A 119 2.14 15.79 4.20
CA TYR A 119 1.06 15.96 3.23
C TYR A 119 0.02 14.85 3.37
N ILE A 120 0.44 13.60 3.53
CA ILE A 120 -0.48 12.47 3.68
C ILE A 120 -1.26 12.53 5.00
N GLN A 121 -0.58 12.83 6.10
CA GLN A 121 -1.17 12.80 7.44
C GLN A 121 -2.14 13.95 7.73
N ALA A 122 -1.98 15.11 7.09
CA ALA A 122 -2.82 16.26 7.39
C ALA A 122 -4.31 15.99 7.10
N GLY A 123 -5.14 16.16 8.14
CA GLY A 123 -6.56 15.81 8.17
C GLY A 123 -6.87 14.33 8.42
N ASN A 124 -5.88 13.44 8.33
CA ASN A 124 -6.05 12.01 8.53
C ASN A 124 -5.74 11.56 9.96
N ILE A 125 -4.87 12.25 10.69
CA ILE A 125 -4.42 11.84 12.05
C ILE A 125 -4.83 12.81 13.16
N ASP A 126 -5.89 13.59 12.90
CA ASP A 126 -6.30 14.75 13.70
C ASP A 126 -7.58 14.49 14.53
N SER A 127 -8.10 13.26 14.57
CA SER A 127 -9.37 12.96 15.27
C SER A 127 -9.22 12.95 16.79
N GLY A 128 -7.99 12.75 17.28
CA GLY A 128 -7.69 12.56 18.71
C GLY A 128 -7.87 11.13 19.21
N ASP A 129 -8.31 10.21 18.34
CA ASP A 129 -8.41 8.77 18.61
C ASP A 129 -7.89 8.00 17.39
N VAL A 130 -6.87 7.16 17.60
CA VAL A 130 -6.26 6.37 16.54
C VAL A 130 -7.28 5.49 15.81
N ASN A 131 -8.35 5.05 16.47
CA ASN A 131 -9.38 4.20 15.86
C ASN A 131 -10.33 4.96 14.93
N THR A 132 -10.37 6.29 15.02
CA THR A 132 -11.20 7.15 14.15
C THR A 132 -10.37 8.02 13.21
N ASP A 133 -9.04 7.93 13.30
CA ASP A 133 -8.13 8.47 12.30
C ASP A 133 -8.28 7.71 10.97
N TRP A 134 -7.85 8.35 9.88
CA TRP A 134 -7.96 7.86 8.51
C TRP A 134 -9.38 7.74 7.97
N ASP A 135 -10.32 8.57 8.49
CA ASP A 135 -11.63 8.78 7.86
C ASP A 135 -11.49 9.59 6.56
N LEU A 136 -11.19 8.88 5.47
CA LEU A 136 -10.98 9.49 4.16
C LEU A 136 -12.27 10.09 3.59
N CYS A 137 -13.44 9.54 3.96
CA CYS A 137 -14.74 10.06 3.53
C CYS A 137 -14.94 11.51 3.94
N ASN A 138 -14.45 11.85 5.14
CA ASN A 138 -14.75 13.10 5.81
C ASN A 138 -13.52 13.96 6.11
N ASN A 139 -12.34 13.63 5.55
CA ASN A 139 -11.11 14.40 5.74
C ASN A 139 -11.35 15.89 5.44
N LYS A 140 -11.00 16.75 6.41
CA LYS A 140 -11.31 18.19 6.39
C LYS A 140 -10.23 19.05 5.74
N VAL A 141 -9.06 18.48 5.46
CA VAL A 141 -7.94 19.17 4.84
C VAL A 141 -7.93 18.92 3.34
N ARG A 142 -7.98 17.64 2.93
CA ARG A 142 -8.00 17.25 1.51
C ARG A 142 -8.70 15.91 1.31
N ALA A 143 -9.31 15.74 0.16
CA ALA A 143 -9.94 14.49 -0.20
C ALA A 143 -8.90 13.39 -0.45
N TRP A 144 -9.23 12.17 -0.02
CA TRP A 144 -8.46 10.95 -0.28
C TRP A 144 -9.40 9.87 -0.75
N TYR A 145 -8.89 8.92 -1.55
CA TYR A 145 -9.69 7.91 -2.23
C TYR A 145 -9.08 6.54 -2.06
N HIS A 146 -9.89 5.49 -2.10
CA HIS A 146 -9.41 4.11 -2.12
C HIS A 146 -9.41 3.57 -3.55
N ILE A 147 -8.94 2.35 -3.78
CA ILE A 147 -9.21 1.61 -5.02
C ILE A 147 -10.41 0.66 -4.77
N PRO A 148 -11.37 0.49 -5.69
CA PRO A 148 -12.50 -0.42 -5.50
C PRO A 148 -12.07 -1.88 -5.79
N TYR A 149 -12.97 -2.84 -5.58
CA TYR A 149 -12.75 -4.25 -5.95
C TYR A 149 -11.46 -4.88 -5.38
N GLN A 150 -11.10 -4.53 -4.14
CA GLN A 150 -10.18 -5.32 -3.31
C GLN A 150 -10.97 -6.13 -2.26
N THR A 151 -12.15 -6.60 -2.65
CA THR A 151 -13.18 -7.12 -1.74
C THR A 151 -13.72 -8.48 -2.15
N TYR A 152 -13.40 -8.97 -3.36
CA TYR A 152 -14.02 -10.18 -3.90
C TYR A 152 -13.39 -11.45 -3.35
N ASP A 153 -12.07 -11.45 -3.17
CA ASP A 153 -11.31 -12.58 -2.64
C ASP A 153 -11.64 -12.85 -1.15
N PRO A 154 -12.12 -14.04 -0.75
CA PRO A 154 -12.48 -14.33 0.64
C PRO A 154 -11.30 -14.28 1.62
N MET A 155 -10.11 -14.64 1.14
CA MET A 155 -8.91 -14.75 1.97
C MET A 155 -8.28 -13.38 2.25
N SER A 156 -8.29 -12.51 1.25
CA SER A 156 -7.53 -11.26 1.21
C SER A 156 -8.39 -10.02 1.12
N GLY A 157 -9.69 -10.17 0.85
CA GLY A 157 -10.63 -9.07 0.71
C GLY A 157 -10.72 -8.22 1.97
N ARG A 158 -10.95 -6.91 1.76
CA ARG A 158 -11.01 -5.90 2.82
C ARG A 158 -11.87 -6.35 4.00
N GLU A 159 -11.37 -6.17 5.22
CA GLU A 159 -12.13 -6.36 6.44
C GLU A 159 -13.07 -5.17 6.74
N PHE A 160 -14.11 -5.38 7.55
CA PHE A 160 -15.22 -4.42 7.66
C PHE A 160 -14.96 -3.20 8.56
N ILE A 161 -13.91 -3.19 9.38
CA ILE A 161 -13.70 -2.15 10.39
C ILE A 161 -12.95 -0.95 9.81
N HIS A 162 -11.79 -1.21 9.20
CA HIS A 162 -10.85 -0.22 8.64
C HIS A 162 -10.55 -0.44 7.14
N GLY A 163 -11.12 -1.48 6.52
CA GLY A 163 -10.93 -1.74 5.09
C GLY A 163 -9.59 -2.38 4.75
N LEU A 164 -8.94 -3.05 5.72
CA LEU A 164 -7.64 -3.69 5.53
C LEU A 164 -7.76 -4.94 4.65
N THR A 165 -6.93 -5.09 3.63
CA THR A 165 -6.72 -6.34 2.88
C THR A 165 -5.69 -7.19 3.58
N ARG A 166 -5.86 -8.52 3.57
CA ARG A 166 -4.78 -9.42 3.99
C ARG A 166 -3.70 -9.35 2.93
N GLU A 167 -2.51 -8.95 3.34
CA GLU A 167 -1.33 -9.10 2.50
C GLU A 167 -0.79 -10.49 2.71
N ALA A 168 -0.03 -10.96 1.75
CA ALA A 168 0.43 -12.32 1.74
C ALA A 168 1.54 -12.56 2.81
N PRO A 169 1.91 -13.83 3.08
CA PRO A 169 2.60 -14.18 4.30
C PRO A 169 3.99 -13.57 4.31
N VAL A 170 4.32 -12.90 5.40
CA VAL A 170 5.64 -12.36 5.65
C VAL A 170 6.26 -13.09 6.82
N THR A 171 7.49 -13.53 6.62
CA THR A 171 8.27 -14.14 7.69
C THR A 171 9.14 -13.07 8.34
N MET A 172 8.79 -12.70 9.56
CA MET A 172 9.65 -11.88 10.42
C MET A 172 10.40 -12.80 11.37
N ALA A 173 11.67 -12.48 11.59
CA ALA A 173 12.58 -13.24 12.44
C ALA A 173 12.99 -12.42 13.67
N VAL A 174 13.01 -13.10 14.81
CA VAL A 174 13.54 -12.56 16.05
C VAL A 174 14.85 -13.26 16.35
N LYS A 175 15.88 -12.47 16.72
CA LYS A 175 17.18 -13.03 17.08
C LYS A 175 17.02 -14.01 18.23
N ASP A 176 17.67 -15.17 18.12
CA ASP A 176 17.65 -16.27 19.08
C ASP A 176 16.28 -16.99 19.26
N GLN A 177 15.22 -16.57 18.55
CA GLN A 177 13.91 -17.24 18.56
C GLN A 177 13.49 -17.79 17.18
N GLY A 178 14.12 -17.33 16.11
CA GLY A 178 13.82 -17.74 14.74
C GLY A 178 12.58 -17.04 14.18
N ASP A 179 11.97 -17.66 13.18
CA ASP A 179 10.82 -17.13 12.45
C ASP A 179 9.53 -17.22 13.27
N ILE A 180 8.77 -16.13 13.29
CA ILE A 180 7.46 -16.07 13.95
C ILE A 180 6.40 -15.89 12.88
N LYS A 181 5.35 -16.72 12.96
CA LYS A 181 4.20 -16.59 12.07
C LYS A 181 3.38 -15.36 12.43
N THR A 182 3.14 -14.53 11.43
CA THR A 182 2.32 -13.33 11.55
C THR A 182 1.54 -13.14 10.26
N THR A 183 0.50 -12.34 10.30
CA THR A 183 -0.21 -11.88 9.10
C THR A 183 -0.05 -10.38 8.95
N MET A 184 -0.04 -9.93 7.70
CA MET A 184 0.01 -8.52 7.32
C MET A 184 -1.34 -8.07 6.80
N TRP A 185 -1.71 -6.84 7.14
CA TRP A 185 -3.00 -6.26 6.80
C TRP A 185 -2.83 -4.80 6.39
N ALA A 186 -3.33 -4.42 5.22
CA ALA A 186 -3.01 -3.10 4.67
C ALA A 186 -4.20 -2.36 4.06
N VAL A 187 -4.10 -1.03 4.04
CA VAL A 187 -5.04 -0.18 3.32
C VAL A 187 -4.26 0.89 2.57
N GLY A 188 -4.54 1.02 1.26
CA GLY A 188 -3.95 2.02 0.39
C GLY A 188 -4.94 3.12 0.07
N PHE A 189 -4.41 4.32 -0.14
CA PHE A 189 -5.20 5.50 -0.47
C PHE A 189 -4.44 6.47 -1.38
N TYR A 190 -5.22 7.25 -2.11
CA TYR A 190 -4.83 8.00 -3.28
C TYR A 190 -5.25 9.46 -3.12
N ASN A 191 -4.35 10.40 -3.40
CA ASN A 191 -4.67 11.81 -3.37
C ASN A 191 -5.58 12.21 -4.58
N PRO A 192 -6.08 13.46 -4.63
CA PRO A 192 -6.99 13.87 -5.69
C PRO A 192 -6.42 13.79 -7.12
N GLN A 193 -5.11 14.00 -7.29
CA GLN A 193 -4.42 13.90 -8.57
C GLN A 193 -4.47 12.47 -9.10
N ALA A 194 -4.19 11.50 -8.22
CA ALA A 194 -4.28 10.10 -8.54
C ALA A 194 -5.73 9.67 -8.82
N ALA A 195 -6.68 10.16 -8.01
CA ALA A 195 -8.10 9.93 -8.22
C ALA A 195 -8.59 10.45 -9.58
N GLY A 196 -8.10 11.60 -10.04
CA GLY A 196 -8.40 12.10 -11.39
C GLY A 196 -7.92 11.18 -12.52
N SER A 197 -6.84 10.41 -12.30
CA SER A 197 -6.45 9.34 -13.21
C SER A 197 -7.33 8.09 -13.06
N LEU A 198 -7.64 7.68 -11.82
CA LEU A 198 -8.53 6.54 -11.55
C LEU A 198 -9.93 6.73 -12.13
N ALA A 199 -10.44 7.97 -12.20
CA ALA A 199 -11.72 8.30 -12.81
C ALA A 199 -11.84 7.91 -14.29
N LYS A 200 -10.71 7.69 -14.99
CA LYS A 200 -10.68 7.17 -16.37
C LYS A 200 -11.01 5.69 -16.44
N VAL A 201 -10.82 4.95 -15.35
CA VAL A 201 -11.07 3.51 -15.21
C VAL A 201 -12.37 3.30 -14.43
N TRP A 202 -12.43 3.83 -13.22
CA TRP A 202 -13.57 3.75 -12.31
C TRP A 202 -14.39 5.03 -12.40
N THR A 203 -15.32 5.07 -13.35
CA THR A 203 -16.07 6.27 -13.71
C THR A 203 -17.22 6.62 -12.77
N GLY A 204 -17.52 5.75 -11.81
CA GLY A 204 -18.78 5.74 -11.04
C GLY A 204 -19.85 4.82 -11.64
N ALA A 205 -19.57 4.16 -12.77
CA ALA A 205 -20.39 3.07 -13.27
C ALA A 205 -20.03 1.74 -12.57
N ALA A 206 -20.95 0.78 -12.56
CA ALA A 206 -20.72 -0.54 -11.95
C ALA A 206 -19.56 -1.33 -12.61
N ALA A 207 -19.28 -1.06 -13.89
CA ALA A 207 -18.17 -1.67 -14.63
C ALA A 207 -17.04 -0.64 -14.85
N PRO A 208 -15.76 -1.04 -14.74
CA PRO A 208 -14.65 -0.21 -15.12
C PRO A 208 -14.54 -0.07 -16.65
N VAL A 209 -13.88 0.98 -17.09
CA VAL A 209 -13.34 1.10 -18.44
C VAL A 209 -11.96 0.45 -18.44
N MET A 210 -11.85 -0.76 -18.99
CA MET A 210 -10.57 -1.47 -19.10
C MET A 210 -9.58 -0.67 -19.97
N PRO A 211 -8.39 -0.30 -19.45
CA PRO A 211 -7.40 0.43 -20.25
C PRO A 211 -6.98 -0.38 -21.48
N GLN A 212 -6.87 0.28 -22.64
CA GLN A 212 -6.45 -0.32 -23.92
C GLN A 212 -5.04 0.09 -24.36
N ALA A 213 -4.42 0.98 -23.59
CA ALA A 213 -3.06 1.47 -23.73
C ALA A 213 -2.49 1.67 -22.32
N ASN A 214 -1.16 1.77 -22.22
CA ASN A 214 -0.51 1.95 -20.93
C ASN A 214 -1.12 3.12 -20.16
N PHE A 215 -1.52 2.83 -18.93
CA PHE A 215 -2.08 3.79 -18.02
C PHE A 215 -0.99 4.73 -17.53
N ALA A 216 -1.38 5.96 -17.16
CA ALA A 216 -0.48 6.94 -16.53
C ALA A 216 -1.23 7.71 -15.44
N PHE A 217 -0.65 7.76 -14.25
CA PHE A 217 -1.10 8.66 -13.20
C PHE A 217 -0.68 10.09 -13.51
N ASN A 218 -1.51 11.05 -13.09
CA ASN A 218 -1.21 12.47 -13.23
C ASN A 218 0.02 12.84 -12.40
N GLU A 219 0.81 13.81 -12.86
CA GLU A 219 1.92 14.37 -12.07
C GLU A 219 1.42 14.89 -10.71
N GLY A 220 2.20 14.65 -9.66
CA GLY A 220 1.81 14.97 -8.29
C GLY A 220 0.82 13.99 -7.67
N SER A 221 0.55 12.86 -8.32
CA SER A 221 -0.14 11.73 -7.68
C SER A 221 0.66 11.24 -6.48
N VAL A 222 -0.02 11.08 -5.35
CA VAL A 222 0.53 10.55 -4.10
C VAL A 222 -0.33 9.38 -3.67
N ILE A 223 0.33 8.25 -3.40
CA ILE A 223 -0.25 7.05 -2.86
C ILE A 223 0.37 6.83 -1.48
N GLY A 224 -0.44 6.59 -0.48
CA GLY A 224 0.01 6.09 0.83
C GLY A 224 -0.57 4.72 1.09
N LYS A 225 0.15 3.88 1.82
CA LYS A 225 -0.32 2.56 2.26
C LYS A 225 0.10 2.34 3.70
N LEU A 226 -0.87 2.07 4.55
CA LEU A 226 -0.65 1.61 5.92
C LEU A 226 -0.54 0.09 5.90
N LEU A 227 0.43 -0.48 6.60
CA LEU A 227 0.58 -1.92 6.78
C LEU A 227 0.70 -2.24 8.28
N PHE A 228 -0.19 -3.11 8.73
CA PHE A 228 -0.29 -3.58 10.09
C PHE A 228 0.08 -5.06 10.18
N THR A 229 0.51 -5.47 11.36
CA THR A 229 0.91 -6.85 11.66
C THR A 229 0.15 -7.41 12.87
N THR A 230 -0.05 -8.72 12.89
CA THR A 230 -0.47 -9.45 14.10
C THR A 230 0.69 -9.75 15.06
N ALA A 231 1.93 -9.39 14.72
CA ALA A 231 3.04 -9.39 15.67
C ALA A 231 2.73 -8.44 16.84
N THR A 232 3.20 -8.82 18.02
CA THR A 232 3.03 -8.03 19.24
C THR A 232 4.36 -7.45 19.73
N PRO A 233 4.31 -6.38 20.54
CA PRO A 233 5.50 -5.80 21.17
C PRO A 233 6.33 -6.79 22.01
N ASN A 234 5.74 -7.89 22.48
CA ASN A 234 6.45 -8.93 23.23
C ASN A 234 7.57 -9.58 22.40
N ASN A 235 7.32 -9.76 21.10
CA ASN A 235 8.29 -10.37 20.18
C ASN A 235 9.05 -9.30 19.39
N TYR A 236 8.41 -8.16 19.12
CA TYR A 236 8.94 -7.07 18.30
C TYR A 236 8.85 -5.73 19.05
N PRO A 237 9.81 -5.41 19.95
CA PRO A 237 9.71 -4.24 20.84
C PRO A 237 9.61 -2.89 20.13
N PHE A 238 10.05 -2.76 18.88
CA PHE A 238 9.88 -1.52 18.11
C PHE A 238 8.40 -1.21 17.79
N LEU A 239 7.50 -2.18 17.94
CA LEU A 239 6.04 -1.99 17.86
C LEU A 239 5.46 -1.37 19.15
N GLU A 240 6.22 -1.23 20.23
CA GLU A 240 5.74 -0.51 21.41
C GLU A 240 5.34 0.91 21.04
N ASN A 241 4.26 1.41 21.63
CA ASN A 241 3.80 2.80 21.47
C ASN A 241 3.31 3.18 20.05
N VAL A 242 3.32 2.30 19.05
CA VAL A 242 2.76 2.63 17.73
C VAL A 242 1.22 2.54 17.73
N PRO A 243 0.52 3.06 16.71
CA PRO A 243 -0.92 2.87 16.57
C PRO A 243 -1.31 1.39 16.55
N VAL A 244 -2.43 1.08 17.21
CA VAL A 244 -3.05 -0.24 17.26
C VAL A 244 -4.49 -0.10 16.80
N TRP A 245 -4.91 -0.96 15.88
CA TRP A 245 -6.28 -1.06 15.40
C TRP A 245 -6.89 -2.40 15.74
N GLN A 246 -8.21 -2.41 15.93
CA GLN A 246 -8.98 -3.65 15.92
C GLN A 246 -9.43 -3.93 14.49
N ALA A 247 -9.12 -5.11 13.96
CA ALA A 247 -9.47 -5.50 12.60
C ALA A 247 -10.12 -6.89 12.58
N ASN A 248 -11.06 -7.12 11.67
CA ASN A 248 -11.67 -8.44 11.51
C ASN A 248 -10.82 -9.33 10.59
N ILE A 249 -9.92 -10.11 11.18
CA ILE A 249 -8.82 -10.78 10.49
C ILE A 249 -8.90 -12.30 10.60
N SER A 250 -8.30 -13.00 9.64
CA SER A 250 -8.02 -14.44 9.76
C SER A 250 -6.95 -14.72 10.84
N SER A 251 -6.79 -15.98 11.23
CA SER A 251 -5.77 -16.43 12.21
C SER A 251 -4.40 -15.77 12.02
N SER A 252 -3.75 -15.41 13.14
CA SER A 252 -2.43 -14.80 13.20
C SER A 252 -1.32 -15.66 12.59
N ASP A 253 -1.53 -16.98 12.51
CA ASP A 253 -0.55 -17.94 11.97
C ASP A 253 -0.66 -18.12 10.45
N PHE A 254 -1.37 -17.22 9.76
CA PHE A 254 -1.67 -17.25 8.32
C PHE A 254 -2.51 -18.49 7.94
N CYS A 255 -3.83 -18.33 7.90
CA CYS A 255 -4.72 -19.43 7.50
C CYS A 255 -4.64 -19.74 6.00
N GLU A 256 -4.61 -21.03 5.63
CA GLU A 256 -4.63 -21.52 4.26
C GLU A 256 -5.80 -22.49 4.09
N CYS A 257 -6.47 -22.45 2.93
CA CYS A 257 -7.47 -23.46 2.59
C CYS A 257 -6.81 -24.63 1.86
N LYS A 258 -7.14 -25.87 2.25
CA LYS A 258 -6.61 -27.10 1.65
C LYS A 258 -7.74 -28.04 1.27
N ASN A 259 -7.83 -28.40 -0.01
CA ASN A 259 -8.71 -29.46 -0.46
C ASN A 259 -8.05 -30.83 -0.31
N ALA A 260 -8.85 -31.83 0.07
CA ALA A 260 -8.39 -33.20 0.26
C ALA A 260 -7.84 -33.85 -1.03
N ASP A 261 -8.31 -33.41 -2.20
CA ASP A 261 -7.87 -33.91 -3.50
C ASP A 261 -6.72 -33.08 -4.12
N GLY A 262 -6.22 -32.06 -3.40
CA GLY A 262 -5.15 -31.18 -3.87
C GLY A 262 -5.58 -30.11 -4.89
N SER A 263 -6.87 -30.01 -5.23
CA SER A 263 -7.38 -28.95 -6.10
C SER A 263 -7.47 -27.59 -5.38
N ALA A 264 -7.64 -26.50 -6.13
CA ALA A 264 -7.90 -25.19 -5.54
C ALA A 264 -9.22 -25.18 -4.76
N CYS A 265 -9.23 -24.56 -3.58
CA CYS A 265 -10.45 -24.38 -2.80
C CYS A 265 -11.48 -23.51 -3.53
N SER A 266 -12.75 -23.85 -3.35
CA SER A 266 -13.84 -22.92 -3.63
C SER A 266 -13.88 -21.81 -2.58
N PHE A 267 -14.49 -20.67 -2.91
CA PHE A 267 -14.68 -19.59 -1.95
C PHE A 267 -15.49 -20.00 -0.70
N GLN A 268 -16.47 -20.89 -0.86
CA GLN A 268 -17.19 -21.44 0.29
C GLN A 268 -16.21 -22.15 1.24
N GLN A 269 -15.38 -23.05 0.71
CA GLN A 269 -14.39 -23.78 1.51
C GLN A 269 -13.35 -22.84 2.15
N GLU A 270 -12.94 -21.78 1.45
CA GLU A 270 -12.06 -20.76 2.03
C GLU A 270 -12.72 -20.06 3.24
N THR A 271 -13.98 -19.64 3.11
CA THR A 271 -14.68 -19.00 4.24
C THR A 271 -14.95 -19.96 5.41
N GLU A 272 -15.13 -21.25 5.13
CA GLU A 272 -15.33 -22.27 6.16
C GLU A 272 -14.03 -22.65 6.88
N GLN A 273 -12.91 -22.75 6.15
CA GLN A 273 -11.61 -23.17 6.71
C GLN A 273 -10.82 -22.00 7.31
N CYS A 274 -11.07 -20.77 6.85
CA CYS A 274 -10.38 -19.58 7.31
C CYS A 274 -11.34 -18.52 7.85
N PRO A 275 -12.01 -18.78 8.99
CA PRO A 275 -12.86 -17.80 9.63
C PRO A 275 -12.06 -16.58 10.08
N ARG A 276 -12.76 -15.45 10.20
CA ARG A 276 -12.21 -14.20 10.73
C ARG A 276 -12.79 -13.86 12.11
N SER A 277 -12.02 -13.14 12.89
CA SER A 277 -12.42 -12.60 14.18
C SER A 277 -11.75 -11.25 14.43
N VAL A 278 -12.37 -10.41 15.25
CA VAL A 278 -11.78 -9.14 15.66
C VAL A 278 -10.55 -9.39 16.53
N ALA A 279 -9.40 -8.83 16.12
CA ALA A 279 -8.16 -8.88 16.87
C ALA A 279 -7.33 -7.60 16.65
N ASP A 280 -6.36 -7.38 17.54
CA ASP A 280 -5.48 -6.23 17.46
C ASP A 280 -4.41 -6.43 16.38
N VAL A 281 -4.16 -5.36 15.62
CA VAL A 281 -3.07 -5.27 14.66
C VAL A 281 -2.26 -3.99 14.91
N TYR A 282 -0.94 -4.10 14.82
CA TYR A 282 0.01 -3.02 15.16
C TYR A 282 0.58 -2.42 13.88
N LEU A 283 0.67 -1.10 13.80
CA LEU A 283 1.32 -0.45 12.65
C LEU A 283 2.76 -0.95 12.54
N LEU A 284 3.11 -1.55 11.41
CA LEU A 284 4.45 -2.05 11.12
C LEU A 284 5.17 -1.15 10.12
N GLN A 285 4.47 -0.73 9.07
CA GLN A 285 5.07 -0.09 7.92
C GLN A 285 4.10 0.93 7.30
N PHE A 286 4.67 1.97 6.70
CA PHE A 286 3.94 2.94 5.90
C PHE A 286 4.69 3.16 4.59
N ASP A 287 4.08 2.79 3.48
CA ASP A 287 4.64 3.02 2.15
C ASP A 287 4.05 4.26 1.51
N ILE A 288 4.88 4.93 0.72
CA ILE A 288 4.50 6.06 -0.11
C ILE A 288 5.00 5.87 -1.53
N ALA A 289 4.20 6.31 -2.50
CA ALA A 289 4.64 6.44 -3.89
C ALA A 289 4.20 7.80 -4.43
N VAL A 290 5.13 8.52 -5.08
CA VAL A 290 4.87 9.86 -5.63
C VAL A 290 5.22 9.90 -7.10
N ARG A 291 4.26 10.30 -7.94
CA ARG A 291 4.47 10.58 -9.35
C ARG A 291 5.18 11.92 -9.45
N ASP A 292 6.48 11.87 -9.74
CA ASP A 292 7.38 13.02 -9.81
C ASP A 292 8.24 12.90 -11.06
N SER A 293 8.05 13.78 -12.04
CA SER A 293 8.74 13.70 -13.33
C SER A 293 10.25 13.95 -13.22
N ARG A 294 10.73 14.42 -12.07
CA ARG A 294 12.17 14.57 -11.80
C ARG A 294 12.83 13.25 -11.43
N SER A 295 12.04 12.26 -10.97
CA SER A 295 12.52 10.89 -10.77
C SER A 295 12.89 10.26 -12.13
N PRO A 296 14.03 9.55 -12.25
CA PRO A 296 14.42 8.87 -13.46
C PRO A 296 13.43 7.83 -13.98
N VAL A 297 12.55 7.28 -13.13
CA VAL A 297 11.49 6.34 -13.52
C VAL A 297 10.10 6.97 -13.49
N GLY A 298 10.00 8.29 -13.28
CA GLY A 298 8.75 9.02 -13.12
C GLY A 298 8.05 8.83 -11.76
N TRP A 299 8.56 7.94 -10.90
CA TRP A 299 8.04 7.65 -9.57
C TRP A 299 9.14 7.62 -8.50
N ALA A 300 8.81 8.06 -7.30
CA ALA A 300 9.63 7.87 -6.12
C ALA A 300 8.86 7.02 -5.09
N TYR A 301 9.46 5.90 -4.66
CA TYR A 301 8.90 4.96 -3.70
C TYR A 301 9.63 5.11 -2.38
N GLY A 302 8.90 5.19 -1.28
CA GLY A 302 9.45 5.35 0.05
C GLY A 302 8.77 4.46 1.05
N THR A 303 9.53 4.06 2.07
CA THR A 303 9.04 3.20 3.14
C THR A 303 9.42 3.79 4.49
N PHE A 304 8.47 3.86 5.39
CA PHE A 304 8.67 4.10 6.81
C PHE A 304 8.35 2.83 7.59
N VAL A 305 9.05 2.62 8.70
CA VAL A 305 8.86 1.46 9.58
C VAL A 305 8.56 1.95 10.99
N ALA A 306 7.75 1.18 11.71
CA ALA A 306 7.50 1.34 13.13
C ALA A 306 8.81 1.44 13.92
N ASP A 307 8.86 2.40 14.84
CA ASP A 307 10.06 2.68 15.63
C ASP A 307 9.65 3.27 16.99
N GLY A 308 8.60 2.73 17.57
CA GLY A 308 7.91 3.37 18.69
C GLY A 308 8.61 3.23 20.03
N GLN A 309 9.56 2.29 20.18
CA GLN A 309 10.48 2.28 21.32
C GLN A 309 11.46 3.47 21.26
N PHE A 310 12.11 3.68 20.10
CA PHE A 310 13.05 4.79 19.92
C PHE A 310 12.34 6.15 19.96
N LYS A 311 11.12 6.20 19.39
CA LYS A 311 10.30 7.42 19.29
C LYS A 311 9.26 7.56 20.40
N ALA A 312 9.44 6.91 21.55
CA ALA A 312 8.47 6.93 22.65
C ALA A 312 8.09 8.35 23.15
N LYS A 313 8.97 9.35 22.95
CA LYS A 313 8.73 10.76 23.31
C LYS A 313 7.92 11.53 22.27
N GLU A 314 7.73 10.99 21.08
CA GLU A 314 6.85 11.58 20.06
C GLU A 314 5.41 11.54 20.56
N LYS A 315 4.73 12.69 20.50
CA LYS A 315 3.39 12.86 21.08
C LYS A 315 2.34 12.16 20.25
N ASN A 316 2.38 12.34 18.93
CA ASN A 316 1.41 11.70 18.04
C ASN A 316 1.89 10.29 17.70
N PRO A 317 1.16 9.22 18.05
CA PRO A 317 1.61 7.85 17.80
C PRO A 317 1.87 7.56 16.31
N TRP A 318 1.15 8.20 15.38
CA TRP A 318 1.40 8.04 13.94
C TRP A 318 2.78 8.53 13.49
N ASN A 319 3.44 9.38 14.28
CA ASN A 319 4.79 9.88 14.02
C ASN A 319 5.89 9.02 14.66
N ARG A 320 5.53 7.93 15.36
CA ARG A 320 6.45 6.95 15.95
C ARG A 320 6.97 5.93 14.93
N ILE A 321 7.26 6.45 13.74
CA ILE A 321 7.84 5.77 12.60
C ILE A 321 9.14 6.45 12.20
N SER A 322 10.02 5.70 11.53
CA SER A 322 11.28 6.20 10.97
C SER A 322 11.35 5.85 9.48
N PRO A 323 11.84 6.75 8.62
CA PRO A 323 12.02 6.43 7.21
C PRO A 323 13.13 5.38 7.07
N LEU A 324 12.85 4.32 6.30
CA LEU A 324 13.82 3.28 5.96
C LEU A 324 14.60 3.65 4.70
N GLY A 325 13.92 4.27 3.72
CA GLY A 325 14.57 4.84 2.54
C GLY A 325 13.61 5.42 1.52
N LEU A 326 14.19 5.98 0.45
CA LEU A 326 13.52 6.42 -0.77
C LEU A 326 14.25 5.80 -1.98
N MET A 327 13.53 5.28 -2.97
CA MET A 327 14.08 4.75 -4.22
C MET A 327 13.37 5.34 -5.44
N TRP A 328 14.11 5.43 -6.54
CA TRP A 328 13.67 5.97 -7.83
C TRP A 328 14.30 5.22 -9.01
N GLY A 329 14.70 3.98 -8.75
CA GLY A 329 15.19 3.02 -9.72
C GLY A 329 15.65 1.75 -8.99
N ASN A 330 15.99 0.73 -9.76
CA ASN A 330 16.33 -0.60 -9.25
C ASN A 330 17.84 -0.85 -9.13
N ASP A 331 18.73 0.12 -9.42
CA ASP A 331 20.18 -0.13 -9.47
C ASP A 331 20.48 -1.40 -10.31
N SER A 332 20.09 -1.36 -11.59
CA SER A 332 20.07 -2.54 -12.47
C SER A 332 21.44 -3.24 -12.56
N PRO A 333 21.51 -4.56 -12.32
CA PRO A 333 22.78 -5.28 -12.39
C PRO A 333 23.32 -5.34 -13.84
N PRO A 334 24.65 -5.38 -14.04
CA PRO A 334 25.23 -5.73 -15.34
C PRO A 334 24.81 -7.14 -15.80
N VAL A 335 24.74 -7.38 -17.12
CA VAL A 335 24.20 -8.62 -17.74
C VAL A 335 24.76 -9.93 -17.17
N ASN A 336 26.03 -9.95 -16.74
CA ASN A 336 26.72 -11.15 -16.25
C ASN A 336 26.85 -11.18 -14.71
N VAL A 337 26.13 -10.31 -14.00
CA VAL A 337 26.18 -10.20 -12.54
C VAL A 337 24.78 -10.37 -11.99
N GLY A 338 24.61 -11.22 -10.99
CA GLY A 338 23.31 -11.41 -10.32
C GLY A 338 22.95 -10.19 -9.47
N ALA A 339 21.66 -9.97 -9.27
CA ALA A 339 21.15 -8.86 -8.45
C ALA A 339 21.65 -8.95 -6.99
N ALA A 340 21.88 -10.17 -6.50
CA ALA A 340 22.45 -10.45 -5.17
C ALA A 340 23.88 -9.97 -4.97
N ALA A 341 24.62 -9.73 -6.07
CA ALA A 341 26.03 -9.34 -6.06
C ALA A 341 26.26 -7.92 -6.59
N PHE A 342 25.19 -7.19 -6.93
CA PHE A 342 25.26 -5.84 -7.47
C PHE A 342 24.35 -4.87 -6.71
N PRO A 343 24.84 -3.70 -6.28
CA PRO A 343 26.23 -3.27 -6.37
C PRO A 343 27.14 -4.09 -5.44
N GLN A 344 28.45 -4.10 -5.70
CA GLN A 344 29.42 -4.86 -4.91
C GLN A 344 29.42 -4.45 -3.42
N ASN A 345 29.21 -3.16 -3.15
CA ASN A 345 28.96 -2.66 -1.80
C ASN A 345 27.49 -2.20 -1.72
N PRO A 346 26.59 -2.99 -1.11
CA PRO A 346 25.16 -2.65 -1.03
C PRO A 346 24.85 -1.45 -0.14
N VAL A 347 25.80 -1.01 0.70
CA VAL A 347 25.60 0.12 1.62
C VAL A 347 25.83 1.46 0.95
N SER A 348 26.90 1.59 0.16
CA SER A 348 27.28 2.86 -0.50
C SER A 348 27.21 2.83 -2.04
N GLY A 349 26.97 1.65 -2.61
CA GLY A 349 26.96 1.41 -4.04
C GLY A 349 25.65 1.75 -4.72
N LEU A 350 24.55 1.82 -3.97
CA LEU A 350 23.21 2.13 -4.51
C LEU A 350 23.14 3.60 -4.94
N LYS A 351 22.81 3.82 -6.20
CA LYS A 351 22.72 5.14 -6.84
C LYS A 351 21.28 5.57 -7.06
N ASP A 352 20.37 4.62 -7.24
CA ASP A 352 18.95 4.89 -7.51
C ASP A 352 18.09 4.88 -6.23
N SER A 353 18.72 4.95 -5.07
CA SER A 353 18.05 5.02 -3.78
C SER A 353 18.89 5.73 -2.72
N ALA A 354 18.23 6.13 -1.64
CA ALA A 354 18.80 6.55 -0.37
C ALA A 354 18.23 5.64 0.72
N VAL A 355 19.08 4.79 1.30
CA VAL A 355 18.72 3.87 2.40
C VAL A 355 19.33 4.41 3.70
N PHE A 356 18.52 4.54 4.75
CA PHE A 356 18.95 5.10 6.03
C PHE A 356 19.50 4.00 6.95
N GLN A 357 20.79 3.71 6.77
CA GLN A 357 21.48 2.61 7.45
C GLN A 357 21.44 2.68 8.98
N GLU A 358 21.33 3.88 9.56
CA GLU A 358 21.15 4.04 11.00
C GLU A 358 19.81 3.43 11.47
N VAL A 359 18.74 3.64 10.70
CA VAL A 359 17.41 3.08 10.99
C VAL A 359 17.42 1.57 10.79
N VAL A 360 17.99 1.10 9.66
CA VAL A 360 18.19 -0.33 9.37
C VAL A 360 18.94 -1.02 10.51
N GLY A 361 20.10 -0.49 10.91
CA GLY A 361 20.94 -1.05 11.94
C GLY A 361 20.26 -1.09 13.31
N ARG A 362 19.55 -0.02 13.67
CA ARG A 362 18.79 0.03 14.93
C ARG A 362 17.69 -1.03 14.98
N LEU A 363 16.87 -1.14 13.94
CA LEU A 363 15.77 -2.11 13.91
C LEU A 363 16.26 -3.57 13.87
N ASN A 364 17.42 -3.79 13.25
CA ASN A 364 18.04 -5.11 13.12
C ASN A 364 18.87 -5.55 14.34
N GLU A 365 18.98 -4.74 15.40
CA GLU A 365 19.76 -5.12 16.60
C GLU A 365 19.24 -6.40 17.27
N LYS A 366 17.91 -6.58 17.27
CA LYS A 366 17.21 -7.70 17.93
C LYS A 366 16.25 -8.46 17.02
N THR A 367 15.93 -7.91 15.85
CA THR A 367 14.95 -8.47 14.90
C THR A 367 15.51 -8.40 13.49
N ASN A 368 14.75 -8.80 12.47
CA ASN A 368 15.04 -8.45 11.08
C ASN A 368 14.13 -7.32 10.57
N ALA A 369 13.51 -6.50 11.42
CA ALA A 369 12.50 -5.53 10.96
C ALA A 369 13.05 -4.31 10.20
N GLY A 370 14.37 -4.09 10.20
CA GLY A 370 15.04 -3.21 9.25
C GLY A 370 15.35 -3.90 7.94
N HIS A 371 14.62 -4.99 7.62
CA HIS A 371 14.81 -5.78 6.42
C HIS A 371 14.74 -4.92 5.16
N LEU A 372 15.65 -5.20 4.23
CA LEU A 372 15.74 -4.61 2.92
C LEU A 372 15.62 -5.72 1.88
N GLY A 373 15.34 -5.31 0.65
CA GLY A 373 15.24 -6.19 -0.49
C GLY A 373 16.58 -6.74 -0.99
N CYS A 374 16.53 -7.28 -2.20
CA CYS A 374 17.65 -7.95 -2.83
C CYS A 374 18.92 -7.09 -2.83
N ASN A 375 19.97 -7.60 -2.19
CA ASN A 375 21.26 -6.93 -2.01
C ASN A 375 21.15 -5.50 -1.46
N GLY A 376 20.29 -5.30 -0.45
CA GLY A 376 20.17 -4.03 0.27
C GLY A 376 19.37 -2.96 -0.47
N ARG A 377 18.75 -3.28 -1.62
CA ARG A 377 17.80 -2.37 -2.28
C ARG A 377 16.62 -2.08 -1.36
N LEU A 378 16.07 -0.88 -1.47
CA LEU A 378 14.94 -0.49 -0.64
C LEU A 378 13.76 -1.46 -0.84
N ASN A 379 13.31 -1.99 0.29
CA ASN A 379 12.08 -2.71 0.50
C ASN A 379 11.71 -2.57 1.98
N GLY A 380 10.52 -2.99 2.39
CA GLY A 380 10.11 -2.95 3.78
C GLY A 380 10.08 -4.32 4.47
N PRO A 381 9.93 -4.34 5.81
CA PRO A 381 9.78 -5.57 6.59
C PRO A 381 8.56 -6.40 6.23
N ALA A 382 7.52 -5.80 5.63
CA ALA A 382 6.33 -6.50 5.14
C ALA A 382 6.47 -7.02 3.70
N ASP A 383 7.63 -6.82 3.08
CA ASP A 383 7.83 -7.08 1.65
C ASP A 383 8.75 -8.28 1.41
N ASN A 384 8.81 -8.74 0.16
CA ASN A 384 9.65 -9.87 -0.20
C ASN A 384 11.14 -9.50 -0.31
N ALA A 385 11.96 -10.12 0.52
CA ALA A 385 13.43 -10.08 0.54
C ALA A 385 14.15 -10.23 -0.80
N LEU A 386 13.54 -10.94 -1.74
CA LEU A 386 14.11 -11.24 -3.05
C LEU A 386 13.80 -10.17 -4.09
N SER A 387 13.10 -9.10 -3.72
CA SER A 387 12.67 -8.00 -4.59
C SER A 387 13.17 -6.64 -4.09
N SER A 388 12.80 -5.56 -4.76
CA SER A 388 12.75 -4.19 -4.27
C SER A 388 11.32 -3.65 -4.46
N CYS A 389 10.99 -2.48 -3.88
CA CYS A 389 9.65 -1.90 -4.10
C CYS A 389 9.36 -1.75 -5.61
N LEU A 390 10.29 -1.18 -6.38
CA LEU A 390 10.09 -0.99 -7.82
C LEU A 390 10.11 -2.29 -8.62
N SER A 391 11.00 -3.25 -8.33
CA SER A 391 11.02 -4.54 -9.07
C SER A 391 9.72 -5.32 -8.89
N CYS A 392 9.08 -5.18 -7.72
CA CYS A 392 7.79 -5.76 -7.43
C CYS A 392 6.66 -5.00 -8.16
N HIS A 393 6.62 -3.68 -8.01
CA HIS A 393 5.52 -2.86 -8.54
C HIS A 393 5.53 -2.71 -10.06
N GLN A 394 6.67 -2.77 -10.72
CA GLN A 394 6.76 -2.50 -12.16
C GLN A 394 6.12 -3.57 -13.06
N THR A 395 5.75 -4.72 -12.51
CA THR A 395 5.01 -5.78 -13.21
C THR A 395 3.52 -5.44 -13.37
N ALA A 396 3.02 -4.48 -12.60
CA ALA A 396 1.60 -4.15 -12.49
C ALA A 396 1.00 -3.85 -13.86
N SER A 397 0.04 -4.68 -14.29
CA SER A 397 -0.56 -4.60 -15.61
C SER A 397 -2.06 -4.87 -15.58
N VAL A 398 -2.77 -4.45 -16.62
CA VAL A 398 -4.18 -4.77 -16.83
C VAL A 398 -4.30 -6.28 -17.10
N PRO A 399 -5.22 -7.01 -16.43
CA PRO A 399 -5.43 -8.42 -16.69
C PRO A 399 -5.84 -8.64 -18.15
N ASP A 400 -5.33 -9.72 -18.74
CA ASP A 400 -5.70 -10.13 -20.09
C ASP A 400 -7.07 -10.85 -20.12
N SER A 401 -7.52 -11.30 -21.29
CA SER A 401 -8.84 -11.95 -21.43
C SER A 401 -9.01 -13.26 -20.65
N SER A 402 -7.89 -13.86 -20.22
CA SER A 402 -7.86 -15.05 -19.36
C SER A 402 -7.53 -14.69 -17.90
N ASN A 403 -7.71 -13.42 -17.54
CA ASN A 403 -7.48 -12.84 -16.21
C ASN A 403 -6.03 -12.96 -15.71
N ASN A 404 -5.07 -13.09 -16.63
CA ASN A 404 -3.66 -13.17 -16.27
C ASN A 404 -3.04 -11.77 -16.26
N THR A 405 -2.08 -11.57 -15.36
CA THR A 405 -1.13 -10.45 -15.38
C THR A 405 0.29 -11.03 -15.48
N PRO A 406 1.34 -10.24 -15.76
CA PRO A 406 2.68 -10.70 -15.51
C PRO A 406 2.75 -11.18 -14.07
N ALA A 407 3.32 -12.37 -13.86
CA ALA A 407 3.52 -12.84 -12.52
C ALA A 407 4.32 -11.79 -11.76
N ILE A 408 3.82 -11.40 -10.59
CA ILE A 408 4.65 -10.86 -9.54
C ILE A 408 5.46 -12.07 -9.06
N MET A 409 6.42 -12.55 -9.89
CA MET A 409 7.05 -13.88 -9.79
C MET A 409 7.65 -14.18 -8.42
N TYR A 410 7.81 -13.14 -7.61
CA TYR A 410 8.38 -13.23 -6.30
C TYR A 410 7.35 -13.36 -5.20
N GLN A 411 6.13 -12.82 -5.34
CA GLN A 411 5.52 -12.31 -4.13
C GLN A 411 5.28 -13.42 -3.09
N PHE A 412 4.57 -14.53 -3.35
CA PHE A 412 4.32 -15.49 -2.25
C PHE A 412 4.12 -16.97 -2.64
N ALA A 413 4.61 -17.42 -3.80
CA ALA A 413 4.48 -18.83 -4.17
C ALA A 413 5.52 -19.72 -3.45
N SER A 414 5.03 -20.64 -2.63
CA SER A 414 5.72 -21.87 -2.22
C SER A 414 6.04 -22.81 -3.41
N TYR A 415 5.64 -22.43 -4.63
CA TYR A 415 5.93 -23.12 -5.88
C TYR A 415 7.09 -22.42 -6.58
N GLN A 416 8.30 -22.77 -6.13
CA GLN A 416 9.53 -22.54 -6.86
C GLN A 416 9.55 -23.44 -8.10
N GLU A 417 8.92 -23.01 -9.19
CA GLU A 417 9.27 -23.58 -10.49
C GLU A 417 10.74 -23.23 -10.80
N PRO A 418 11.52 -24.14 -11.42
CA PRO A 418 12.88 -23.86 -11.87
C PRO A 418 12.89 -22.65 -12.82
N GLY A 419 13.72 -21.63 -12.55
CA GLY A 419 13.67 -20.37 -13.29
C GLY A 419 12.76 -19.30 -12.67
N SER A 420 12.54 -19.36 -11.36
CA SER A 420 12.29 -18.18 -10.55
C SER A 420 13.65 -17.57 -10.24
N GLY A 421 13.98 -16.39 -10.78
CA GLY A 421 15.19 -15.68 -10.37
C GLY A 421 15.12 -15.51 -8.86
N GLN A 422 16.21 -15.48 -8.13
CA GLN A 422 16.11 -15.82 -6.70
C GLN A 422 16.96 -14.91 -5.82
N CYS A 423 17.32 -13.71 -6.30
CA CYS A 423 18.38 -12.89 -5.67
C CYS A 423 19.51 -13.81 -5.17
N MET A 424 19.98 -14.70 -6.05
CA MET A 424 20.84 -15.80 -5.64
C MET A 424 22.28 -15.35 -5.52
N THR A 425 22.96 -15.85 -4.50
CA THR A 425 24.42 -15.73 -4.40
C THR A 425 25.15 -16.51 -5.50
N THR A 426 24.53 -17.56 -6.04
CA THR A 426 25.09 -18.41 -7.10
C THR A 426 24.07 -18.60 -8.23
N PRO A 427 23.83 -17.57 -9.07
CA PRO A 427 22.78 -17.62 -10.07
C PRO A 427 23.18 -18.49 -11.27
N SER A 428 22.22 -19.25 -11.81
CA SER A 428 22.32 -19.87 -13.13
C SER A 428 22.18 -18.83 -14.25
N LYS A 429 22.38 -19.25 -15.50
CA LYS A 429 22.15 -18.36 -16.66
C LYS A 429 20.71 -17.88 -16.77
N LEU A 430 19.75 -18.71 -16.38
CA LEU A 430 18.33 -18.35 -16.38
C LEU A 430 18.07 -17.31 -15.29
N ASP A 431 18.63 -17.50 -14.10
CA ASP A 431 18.48 -16.56 -12.97
C ASP A 431 19.07 -15.18 -13.31
N LEU A 432 20.23 -15.14 -13.97
CA LEU A 432 20.80 -13.88 -14.45
C LEU A 432 19.86 -13.17 -15.43
N ALA A 433 19.29 -13.90 -16.40
CA ALA A 433 18.36 -13.31 -17.37
C ALA A 433 17.08 -12.80 -16.70
N ILE A 434 16.63 -13.46 -15.63
CA ILE A 434 15.48 -13.03 -14.85
C ILE A 434 15.82 -11.77 -14.05
N ASP A 435 16.95 -11.75 -13.34
CA ASP A 435 17.42 -10.57 -12.60
C ASP A 435 17.53 -9.34 -13.53
N GLN A 436 17.97 -9.53 -14.79
CA GLN A 436 18.03 -8.45 -15.79
C GLN A 436 16.67 -7.86 -16.14
N VAL A 437 15.60 -8.65 -16.11
CA VAL A 437 14.24 -8.16 -16.38
C VAL A 437 13.67 -7.52 -15.12
N TYR A 438 13.75 -8.20 -13.97
CA TYR A 438 13.09 -7.75 -12.75
C TYR A 438 13.77 -6.56 -12.09
N PHE A 439 15.09 -6.44 -12.16
CA PHE A 439 15.81 -5.29 -11.64
C PHE A 439 16.13 -4.24 -12.72
N LYS A 440 15.56 -4.35 -13.93
CA LYS A 440 15.53 -3.23 -14.87
C LYS A 440 14.72 -2.09 -14.26
N SER A 441 15.18 -0.85 -14.42
CA SER A 441 14.39 0.35 -14.12
C SER A 441 13.51 0.71 -15.33
N PHE A 442 12.23 0.31 -15.29
CA PHE A 442 11.25 0.74 -16.30
C PHE A 442 10.80 2.19 -16.05
N GLN A 443 10.38 2.88 -17.09
CA GLN A 443 9.75 4.20 -16.96
C GLN A 443 8.29 4.06 -16.51
N CYS A 444 7.75 5.12 -15.87
CA CYS A 444 6.32 5.25 -15.63
C CYS A 444 5.54 5.02 -16.94
N SER A 445 4.40 4.34 -16.87
CA SER A 445 3.58 3.98 -18.05
C SER A 445 4.33 3.15 -19.13
N GLU A 446 5.49 2.55 -18.83
CA GLU A 446 6.15 1.58 -19.71
C GLU A 446 5.56 0.18 -19.48
N SER A 447 5.35 -0.57 -20.56
CA SER A 447 4.93 -1.98 -20.49
C SER A 447 6.03 -2.83 -19.86
N PHE A 448 5.67 -3.67 -18.90
CA PHE A 448 6.59 -4.72 -18.42
C PHE A 448 6.88 -5.69 -19.57
N ASN A 449 8.17 -5.86 -19.90
CA ASN A 449 8.60 -6.63 -21.06
C ASN A 449 9.90 -7.39 -20.78
N GLY A 450 10.12 -8.47 -21.52
CA GLY A 450 11.30 -9.31 -21.42
C GLY A 450 11.26 -10.47 -22.41
N PRO A 451 12.26 -11.36 -22.38
CA PRO A 451 12.25 -12.60 -23.16
C PRO A 451 10.98 -13.42 -22.87
N LYS A 452 10.37 -14.02 -23.89
CA LYS A 452 9.06 -14.72 -23.78
C LYS A 452 9.04 -15.88 -22.77
N ASN A 453 10.20 -16.49 -22.52
CA ASN A 453 10.36 -17.56 -21.56
C ASN A 453 10.46 -17.06 -20.10
N ILE A 454 10.50 -15.74 -19.90
CA ILE A 454 10.54 -15.07 -18.58
C ILE A 454 9.28 -14.23 -18.39
N VAL A 455 8.91 -13.45 -19.41
CA VAL A 455 7.69 -12.63 -19.43
C VAL A 455 6.76 -13.20 -20.50
N PRO A 456 5.71 -13.95 -20.12
CA PRO A 456 4.75 -14.48 -21.08
C PRO A 456 4.05 -13.32 -21.80
N LEU A 457 3.54 -13.56 -23.01
CA LEU A 457 2.78 -12.56 -23.74
C LEU A 457 1.31 -12.55 -23.29
N PRO A 458 0.67 -11.39 -23.17
CA PRO A 458 -0.74 -11.31 -22.83
C PRO A 458 -1.65 -11.76 -23.98
N GLN A 459 -2.88 -12.14 -23.63
CA GLN A 459 -3.96 -12.40 -24.57
C GLN A 459 -5.08 -11.37 -24.41
N TYR A 460 -4.93 -10.20 -25.04
CA TYR A 460 -5.99 -9.19 -25.06
C TYR A 460 -6.97 -9.42 -26.22
N ALA A 461 -8.26 -9.21 -25.98
CA ALA A 461 -9.32 -9.37 -26.98
C ALA A 461 -9.14 -8.44 -28.20
N GLN A 462 -8.46 -7.30 -28.02
CA GLN A 462 -8.18 -6.33 -29.09
C GLN A 462 -6.83 -6.57 -29.79
N GLY A 463 -6.14 -7.67 -29.46
CA GLY A 463 -4.94 -8.12 -30.18
C GLY A 463 -3.63 -7.43 -29.78
N GLN A 464 -3.60 -6.63 -28.71
CA GLN A 464 -2.36 -6.10 -28.16
C GLN A 464 -1.44 -7.25 -27.75
N THR A 465 -0.15 -7.13 -28.10
CA THR A 465 0.86 -8.17 -27.91
C THR A 465 1.85 -7.86 -26.79
N GLN A 466 1.65 -6.76 -26.07
CA GLN A 466 2.47 -6.30 -24.95
C GLN A 466 1.57 -6.03 -23.76
N TRP A 467 2.09 -6.25 -22.55
CA TRP A 467 1.34 -5.97 -21.32
C TRP A 467 0.97 -4.50 -21.23
N ILE A 468 -0.28 -4.23 -20.86
CA ILE A 468 -0.76 -2.88 -20.66
C ILE A 468 -0.44 -2.47 -19.22
N SER A 469 0.51 -1.56 -19.06
CA SER A 469 0.95 -1.09 -17.75
C SER A 469 -0.17 -0.41 -16.98
N THR A 470 -0.23 -0.64 -15.66
CA THR A 470 -1.05 0.13 -14.72
C THR A 470 -0.22 1.18 -13.98
N ASP A 471 0.91 1.58 -14.57
CA ASP A 471 1.82 2.61 -14.05
C ASP A 471 2.26 2.31 -12.61
N PHE A 472 2.76 1.09 -12.43
CA PHE A 472 3.28 0.56 -11.17
C PHE A 472 2.25 0.40 -10.03
N SER A 473 0.95 0.57 -10.32
CA SER A 473 -0.12 0.38 -9.32
C SER A 473 -0.62 -1.07 -9.29
N LEU A 474 0.00 -1.89 -8.44
CA LEU A 474 -0.46 -3.24 -8.13
C LEU A 474 -1.92 -3.25 -7.64
N GLN A 475 -2.32 -2.26 -6.85
CA GLN A 475 -3.69 -2.14 -6.36
C GLN A 475 -4.71 -1.93 -7.50
N LEU A 476 -4.38 -1.14 -8.53
CA LEU A 476 -5.23 -1.02 -9.72
C LEU A 476 -5.25 -2.32 -10.54
N SER A 477 -4.10 -2.99 -10.69
CA SER A 477 -4.02 -4.31 -11.33
C SER A 477 -4.94 -5.33 -10.63
N ILE A 478 -4.79 -5.51 -9.31
CA ILE A 478 -5.62 -6.41 -8.48
C ILE A 478 -7.10 -6.06 -8.57
N SER A 479 -7.44 -4.77 -8.50
CA SER A 479 -8.81 -4.27 -8.60
C SER A 479 -9.51 -4.69 -9.90
N LEU A 480 -8.82 -4.53 -11.03
CA LEU A 480 -9.33 -4.95 -12.34
C LEU A 480 -9.46 -6.47 -12.44
N THR A 481 -8.49 -7.19 -11.91
CA THR A 481 -8.47 -8.66 -11.92
C THR A 481 -9.59 -9.26 -11.09
N GLN A 482 -9.84 -8.75 -9.88
CA GLN A 482 -10.95 -9.19 -9.04
C GLN A 482 -12.31 -8.82 -9.65
N TRP A 483 -12.42 -7.67 -10.32
CA TRP A 483 -13.64 -7.32 -11.04
C TRP A 483 -13.91 -8.30 -12.19
N GLN A 484 -12.90 -8.64 -12.98
CA GLN A 484 -13.02 -9.58 -14.09
C GLN A 484 -13.32 -11.01 -13.60
N GLU A 485 -12.71 -11.44 -12.50
CA GLU A 485 -13.03 -12.70 -11.84
C GLU A 485 -14.50 -12.76 -11.41
N TRP A 486 -14.98 -11.72 -10.72
CA TRP A 486 -16.38 -11.62 -10.34
C TRP A 486 -17.31 -11.67 -11.55
N GLN A 487 -17.01 -10.93 -12.63
CA GLN A 487 -17.81 -10.99 -13.86
C GLN A 487 -17.89 -12.40 -14.45
N GLN A 488 -16.76 -13.09 -14.52
CA GLN A 488 -16.71 -14.46 -15.04
C GLN A 488 -17.54 -15.42 -14.19
N ASP A 489 -17.48 -15.29 -12.87
CA ASP A 489 -18.30 -16.10 -11.96
C ASP A 489 -19.79 -15.81 -12.12
N GLN A 490 -20.18 -14.54 -12.27
CA GLN A 490 -21.57 -14.18 -12.56
C GLN A 490 -22.06 -14.77 -13.88
N GLU A 491 -21.21 -14.86 -14.90
CA GLU A 491 -21.56 -15.54 -16.15
C GLU A 491 -21.69 -17.06 -16.00
N ASN A 492 -20.79 -17.69 -15.24
CA ASN A 492 -20.82 -19.13 -15.00
C ASN A 492 -22.08 -19.54 -14.23
N LEU A 493 -22.47 -18.74 -13.23
CA LEU A 493 -23.71 -18.93 -12.47
C LEU A 493 -24.94 -18.87 -13.39
N LYS A 494 -25.01 -17.89 -14.30
CA LYS A 494 -26.11 -17.79 -15.30
C LYS A 494 -26.18 -19.01 -16.22
N LYS A 495 -25.05 -19.67 -16.48
CA LYS A 495 -24.95 -20.86 -17.34
C LYS A 495 -25.17 -22.17 -16.58
N ASN A 496 -25.50 -22.12 -15.28
CA ASN A 496 -25.57 -23.28 -14.38
C ASN A 496 -24.30 -24.15 -14.39
N ILE A 497 -23.15 -23.54 -14.71
CA ILE A 497 -21.85 -24.22 -14.63
C ILE A 497 -21.51 -24.26 -13.15
N LYS A 498 -21.39 -25.47 -12.58
CA LYS A 498 -20.86 -25.64 -11.22
C LYS A 498 -19.42 -25.12 -11.24
N VAL A 499 -19.23 -23.93 -10.66
CA VAL A 499 -17.93 -23.27 -10.64
C VAL A 499 -17.00 -24.11 -9.76
N ARG A 500 -16.07 -24.84 -10.37
CA ARG A 500 -14.75 -25.03 -9.75
C ARG A 500 -14.01 -23.73 -10.03
N VAL A 501 -13.61 -23.07 -8.95
CA VAL A 501 -12.99 -21.75 -8.99
C VAL A 501 -11.64 -21.87 -9.69
N PHE A 502 -11.53 -21.18 -10.81
CA PHE A 502 -10.36 -20.69 -11.53
C PHE A 502 -9.00 -21.42 -11.35
N ASP A 503 -8.46 -21.99 -12.44
CA ASP A 503 -7.06 -22.47 -12.56
C ASP A 503 -6.07 -21.33 -12.92
N GLY A 504 -6.53 -20.08 -13.00
CA GLY A 504 -5.67 -18.96 -13.37
C GLY A 504 -4.79 -18.52 -12.19
N THR A 505 -3.53 -18.19 -12.52
CA THR A 505 -2.56 -17.69 -11.56
C THR A 505 -2.80 -16.20 -11.33
N LEU A 506 -3.60 -15.87 -10.31
CA LEU A 506 -3.36 -14.60 -9.62
C LEU A 506 -1.91 -14.63 -9.12
N PRO A 507 -1.15 -13.53 -9.22
CA PRO A 507 0.14 -13.42 -8.56
C PRO A 507 -0.06 -13.63 -7.04
N SER A 508 0.14 -14.87 -6.61
CA SER A 508 -0.04 -15.40 -5.24
C SER A 508 -1.37 -15.08 -4.54
N ARG A 509 -2.21 -16.11 -4.43
CA ARG A 509 -2.82 -16.42 -3.13
C ARG A 509 -1.73 -16.72 -2.09
#